data_AF-A0A9D9MUL5-F1
#
_entry.id   AF-A0A9D9MUL5-F1
#
_cell.length_a   1.000
_cell.length_b   1.000
_cell.length_c   1.000
_cell.angle_alpha   90.00
_cell.angle_beta   90.00
_cell.angle_gamma   90.00
#
_symmetry.space_group_name_H-M   'P 1'
#
loop_
_entity.id
_entity.type
_entity.pdbx_description
1 polymer ?
#
loop_
_entity_poly.entity_id
_entity_poly.type
_entity_poly.pdbx_seq_one_letter_code
_entity_poly.pdbx_strand_id
1 'polypeptide(L)' 'MENTGAAEARTIPCPGCGHRLPEDDLRAQIAHMEENHPEIIAERLRGIEHLVARDD' A
#
# COMPACT_ATOMS: atom_id res chain seq x y z
N MET A 1 -25.62 -21.62 -14.76
CA MET A 1 -25.32 -21.65 -13.32
C MET A 1 -23.93 -21.09 -13.15
N GLU A 2 -23.91 -19.83 -12.73
CA GLU A 2 -22.75 -18.99 -12.47
C GLU A 2 -21.59 -19.73 -11.78
N ASN A 3 -20.41 -19.63 -12.39
CA ASN A 3 -19.13 -19.94 -11.76
C ASN A 3 -18.91 -18.90 -10.65
N THR A 4 -19.40 -19.17 -9.45
CA THR A 4 -18.96 -18.45 -8.25
C THR A 4 -17.56 -18.96 -7.90
N GLY A 5 -16.58 -18.54 -8.70
CA GLY A 5 -15.18 -18.67 -8.32
C GLY A 5 -15.03 -17.92 -7.01
N ALA A 6 -14.71 -18.64 -5.95
CA ALA A 6 -14.21 -18.02 -4.73
C ALA A 6 -13.08 -17.08 -5.17
N ALA A 7 -13.30 -15.77 -5.04
CA ALA A 7 -12.22 -14.81 -5.16
C ALA A 7 -11.25 -15.18 -4.05
N GLU A 8 -10.23 -15.98 -4.38
CA GLU A 8 -9.15 -16.30 -3.47
C GLU A 8 -8.60 -14.95 -3.05
N ALA A 9 -8.83 -14.59 -1.78
CA ALA A 9 -8.42 -13.29 -1.25
C ALA A 9 -6.92 -13.14 -1.53
N ARG A 10 -6.59 -12.34 -2.54
CA ARG A 10 -5.21 -12.14 -2.94
C ARG A 10 -4.57 -11.33 -1.84
N THR A 11 -3.37 -11.70 -1.43
CA THR A 11 -2.65 -10.95 -0.40
C THR A 11 -1.32 -10.50 -0.96
N ILE A 12 -1.01 -9.23 -0.80
CA ILE A 12 0.27 -8.64 -1.20
C ILE A 12 1.18 -8.46 0.02
N PRO A 13 2.51 -8.61 -0.13
CA PRO A 13 3.44 -8.31 0.95
C PRO A 13 3.60 -6.81 1.15
N CYS A 14 3.57 -6.37 2.41
CA CYS A 14 3.90 -5.02 2.82
C CYS A 14 5.39 -4.74 2.57
N PRO A 15 5.76 -3.64 1.89
CA PRO A 15 7.15 -3.29 1.63
C PRO A 15 7.94 -2.89 2.88
N GLY A 16 7.27 -2.55 3.99
CA GLY A 16 7.92 -2.12 5.23
C GLY A 16 8.24 -3.23 6.23
N CYS A 17 7.45 -4.30 6.26
CA CYS A 17 7.63 -5.38 7.24
C CYS A 17 7.42 -6.80 6.68
N GLY A 18 7.04 -6.95 5.40
CA GLY A 18 6.71 -8.25 4.81
C GLY A 18 5.39 -8.86 5.26
N HIS A 19 4.57 -8.14 6.05
CA HIS A 19 3.24 -8.58 6.45
C HIS A 19 2.32 -8.73 5.22
N ARG A 20 1.48 -9.76 5.18
CA ARG A 20 0.59 -10.00 4.03
C ARG A 20 -0.73 -9.27 4.24
N LEU A 21 -1.01 -8.31 3.36
CA LEU A 21 -2.22 -7.50 3.40
C LEU A 21 -3.19 -7.92 2.29
N PRO A 22 -4.50 -7.88 2.51
CA PRO A 22 -5.50 -8.15 1.47
C PRO A 22 -5.36 -7.16 0.30
N GLU A 23 -5.13 -7.68 -0.90
CA GLU A 23 -4.97 -6.92 -2.16
C GLU A 23 -6.23 -6.12 -2.50
N ASP A 24 -7.39 -6.74 -2.29
CA ASP A 24 -8.70 -6.14 -2.59
C ASP A 24 -9.15 -5.11 -1.55
N ASP A 25 -8.50 -5.05 -0.37
CA ASP A 25 -8.87 -4.12 0.71
C ASP A 25 -7.81 -3.02 0.86
N LEU A 26 -7.92 -2.05 -0.03
CA LEU A 26 -7.05 -0.88 -0.06
C LEU A 26 -7.10 -0.08 1.25
N ARG A 27 -8.25 -0.05 1.95
CA ARG A 27 -8.37 0.66 3.22
C ARG A 27 -7.53 -0.01 4.30
N ALA A 28 -7.59 -1.34 4.40
CA ALA A 28 -6.76 -2.09 5.33
C ALA A 28 -5.26 -1.92 5.02
N GLN A 29 -4.88 -1.88 3.74
CA GLN A 29 -3.50 -1.61 3.34
C GLN A 29 -3.04 -0.23 3.79
N ILE A 30 -3.81 0.82 3.51
CA ILE A 30 -3.46 2.19 3.88
C ILE A 30 -3.36 2.32 5.40
N ALA A 31 -4.35 1.85 6.15
CA ALA A 31 -4.34 1.90 7.61
C ALA A 31 -3.10 1.21 8.19
N HIS A 32 -2.76 0.01 7.70
CA HIS A 32 -1.56 -0.69 8.12
C HIS A 32 -0.29 0.13 7.88
N MET A 33 -0.14 0.75 6.71
CA MET A 33 1.02 1.58 6.39
C MET A 33 1.07 2.84 7.25
N GLU A 34 -0.06 3.49 7.51
CA GLU A 34 -0.13 4.69 8.34
C GLU A 34 0.21 4.39 9.81
N GLU A 35 -0.26 3.26 10.35
CA GLU A 35 -0.04 2.89 11.73
C GLU A 35 1.36 2.30 11.98
N ASN A 36 1.87 1.47 11.06
CA ASN A 36 3.10 0.69 11.28
C ASN A 36 4.30 1.24 10.53
N HIS A 37 4.09 1.96 9.42
CA HIS A 37 5.14 2.46 8.54
C HIS A 37 4.97 3.94 8.13
N PRO A 38 4.67 4.85 9.07
CA PRO A 38 4.48 6.27 8.75
C PRO A 38 5.75 6.88 8.15
N GLU A 39 6.93 6.36 8.49
CA GLU A 39 8.22 6.79 7.93
C GLU A 39 8.35 6.50 6.43
N ILE A 40 7.82 5.38 5.94
CA ILE A 40 7.86 5.00 4.52
C ILE A 40 6.93 5.92 3.71
N ILE A 41 5.76 6.24 4.28
CA ILE A 41 4.83 7.22 3.69
C ILE A 41 5.50 8.60 3.65
N ALA A 42 6.10 9.04 4.76
CA ALA A 42 6.78 10.32 4.85
C ALA A 42 7.99 10.43 3.90
N GLU A 43 8.77 9.36 3.73
CA GLU A 43 9.88 9.33 2.77
C GLU A 43 9.39 9.40 1.32
N ARG A 44 8.31 8.68 0.97
CA ARG A 44 7.67 8.79 -0.35
C ARG A 44 7.14 10.20 -0.63
N LEU A 45 6.51 10.83 0.36
CA LEU A 45 6.01 12.19 0.22
C LEU A 45 7.16 13.20 0.01
N ARG A 46 8.24 13.10 0.79
CA ARG A 46 9.43 13.94 0.61
C ARG A 46 10.10 13.74 -0.75
N GLY A 47 10.13 12.50 -1.25
CA GLY A 47 10.62 12.20 -2.59
C GLY A 47 9.82 12.89 -3.70
N ILE A 48 8.50 13.00 -3.54
CA ILE A 48 7.63 13.70 -4.50
C ILE A 48 7.89 15.21 -4.45
N GLU A 49 8.01 15.81 -3.26
CA GLU A 49 8.32 17.23 -3.11
C GLU A 49 9.65 17.60 -3.80
N HIS A 50 10.67 16.75 -3.69
CA HIS A 50 11.95 16.97 -4.34
C HIS A 50 11.88 16.87 -5.87
N LEU A 51 10.99 16.04 -6.41
CA LEU A 51 10.79 15.93 -7.86
C LEU A 51 10.04 17.14 -8.40
N VAL A 52 9.00 17.62 -7.72
CA VAL A 52 8.24 18.81 -8.15
C VAL A 52 9.06 20.09 -8.04
N ALA A 53 9.95 20.20 -7.05
CA ALA A 53 10.80 21.38 -6.87
C ALA A 53 11.96 21.51 -7.87
N ARG A 54 12.16 20.54 -8.77
CA ARG A 54 13.27 20.55 -9.75
C ARG A 54 12.85 20.99 -11.15
N ASP A 55 11.57 21.29 -11.33
CA ASP A 55 10.95 21.71 -12.60
C ASP A 55 10.51 23.20 -12.59
N ASP A 56 11.03 24.04 -11.69
CA ASP A 56 10.83 25.51 -11.66
C ASP A 56 12.14 26.29 -11.95
#